data_AF-A0A317N0K2-F1
#
_entry.id   AF-A0A317N0K2-F1
#
_cell.length_a   1.000
_cell.length_b   1.000
_cell.length_c   1.000
_cell.angle_alpha   90.00
_cell.angle_beta   90.00
_cell.angle_gamma   90.00
#
_symmetry.space_group_name_H-M   'P 1'
#
loop_
_entity.id
_entity.type
_entity.pdbx_description
1 polymer ?
#
loop_
_entity_poly.entity_id
_entity_poly.type
_entity_poly.pdbx_seq_one_letter_code
_entity_poly.pdbx_strand_id
1 'polypeptide(L)' 'MFHKSMNIADYDAELFASMQSEAERQEAHIELIASENYASPRVLEAQGSV' A
#
# COMPACT_ATOMS: atom_id res chain seq x y z
N MET A 1 -14.80 18.71 -8.24
CA MET A 1 -15.13 17.36 -8.72
C MET A 1 -14.34 16.29 -7.97
N PHE A 2 -13.04 16.50 -7.68
CA PHE A 2 -12.27 15.64 -6.75
C PHE A 2 -11.58 16.48 -5.69
N HIS A 3 -11.72 16.11 -4.43
CA HIS A 3 -11.09 16.79 -3.29
C HIS A 3 -9.86 15.99 -2.83
N LYS A 4 -8.78 16.68 -2.48
CA LYS A 4 -7.55 16.04 -1.95
C LYS A 4 -7.76 15.27 -0.64
N SER A 5 -8.89 15.49 0.03
CA SER A 5 -9.27 14.76 1.24
C SER A 5 -9.92 13.40 0.96
N MET A 6 -10.29 13.12 -0.30
CA MET A 6 -10.83 11.81 -0.68
C MET A 6 -9.74 10.75 -0.54
N ASN A 7 -10.06 9.64 0.13
CA ASN A 7 -9.14 8.55 0.41
C ASN A 7 -9.88 7.20 0.33
N ILE A 8 -9.14 6.10 0.22
CA ILE A 8 -9.71 4.76 0.06
C ILE A 8 -10.35 4.29 1.36
N ALA A 9 -9.79 4.62 2.54
CA ALA A 9 -10.31 4.18 3.83
C ALA A 9 -11.77 4.59 4.08
N ASP A 10 -12.14 5.82 3.71
CA ASP A 10 -13.50 6.34 3.87
C ASP A 10 -14.45 5.90 2.75
N TYR A 11 -13.94 5.58 1.57
CA TYR A 11 -14.74 5.22 0.39
C TYR A 11 -15.01 3.70 0.32
N ASP A 12 -13.98 2.90 0.56
CA ASP A 12 -13.99 1.44 0.47
C ASP A 12 -13.14 0.84 1.60
N ALA A 13 -13.77 0.67 2.75
CA ALA A 13 -13.13 0.17 3.95
C ALA A 13 -12.66 -1.29 3.82
N GLU A 14 -13.31 -2.11 2.99
CA GLU A 14 -12.93 -3.52 2.78
C GLU A 14 -11.64 -3.61 1.97
N LEU A 15 -11.54 -2.83 0.89
CA LEU A 15 -10.31 -2.72 0.11
C LEU A 15 -9.17 -2.17 0.98
N PHE A 16 -9.43 -1.11 1.76
CA PHE A 16 -8.41 -0.53 2.64
C PHE A 16 -7.91 -1.53 3.69
N ALA A 17 -8.81 -2.26 4.34
CA ALA A 17 -8.42 -3.31 5.30
C ALA A 17 -7.55 -4.40 4.67
N SER A 18 -7.85 -4.78 3.43
CA SER A 18 -7.05 -5.76 2.67
C SER A 18 -5.66 -5.23 2.33
N MET A 19 -5.55 -3.95 1.95
CA MET A 19 -4.26 -3.29 1.71
C MET A 19 -3.40 -3.26 2.98
N GLN A 20 -3.98 -2.89 4.13
CA GLN A 20 -3.28 -2.89 5.41
C GLN A 20 -2.82 -4.28 5.82
N SER A 21 -3.66 -5.30 5.62
CA SER A 21 -3.32 -6.69 5.93
C SER A 21 -2.13 -7.20 5.09
N GLU A 22 -2.03 -6.81 3.81
CA GLU A 22 -0.88 -7.18 2.97
C GLU A 22 0.39 -6.43 3.39
N ALA A 23 0.28 -5.15 3.76
CA ALA A 23 1.42 -4.41 4.29
C ALA A 23 1.99 -5.06 5.56
N GLU A 24 1.12 -5.44 6.51
CA GLU A 24 1.51 -6.19 7.70
C GLU A 24 2.11 -7.56 7.36
N ARG A 25 1.55 -8.28 6.38
CA ARG A 25 2.05 -9.58 5.93
C ARG A 25 3.49 -9.48 5.39
N GLN A 26 3.80 -8.44 4.62
CA GLN A 26 5.14 -8.19 4.09
C GLN A 26 6.15 -7.90 5.21
N GLU A 27 5.77 -7.17 6.25
CA GLU A 27 6.66 -6.91 7.39
C GLU A 27 6.84 -8.13 8.30
N ALA A 28 5.81 -8.95 8.46
CA ALA A 28 5.83 -10.13 9.33
C ALA A 28 6.54 -11.33 8.69
N HIS A 29 6.78 -11.33 7.37
CA HIS A 29 7.34 -12.46 6.62
C HIS A 29 8.75 -12.16 6.11
N ILE A 30 9.61 -13.19 6.10
CA ILE A 30 10.88 -13.12 5.38
C ILE A 30 10.61 -13.48 3.92
N GLU A 31 10.73 -12.51 3.04
CA GLU A 31 10.57 -12.73 1.60
C GLU A 31 11.86 -13.26 0.97
N LEU A 32 11.80 -14.47 0.42
CA LEU A 32 12.92 -15.19 -0.20
C LEU A 32 12.72 -15.42 -1.69
N ILE A 33 11.73 -14.74 -2.29
CA ILE A 33 11.44 -14.82 -3.71
C ILE A 33 12.48 -13.99 -4.45
N ALA A 34 13.31 -14.64 -5.27
CA ALA A 34 14.48 -14.03 -5.90
C ALA A 34 14.18 -12.82 -6.81
N SER A 35 12.95 -12.71 -7.30
CA SER A 35 12.49 -11.62 -8.16
C SER A 35 11.84 -10.46 -7.42
N GLU A 36 11.60 -10.59 -6.12
CA GLU A 36 10.90 -9.58 -5.33
C GLU A 36 11.85 -8.63 -4.61
N ASN A 37 11.35 -7.42 -4.33
CA ASN A 37 12.08 -6.38 -3.63
C ASN A 37 11.11 -5.35 -3.03
N TYR A 38 11.60 -4.53 -2.10
CA TYR A 38 10.85 -3.43 -1.52
C TYR A 38 11.17 -2.13 -2.24
N ALA A 39 10.15 -1.51 -2.84
CA ALA A 39 10.29 -0.20 -3.45
C ALA A 39 10.55 0.86 -2.36
N SER A 40 11.42 1.83 -2.64
CA SER A 40 11.65 2.92 -1.69
C SER A 40 10.40 3.82 -1.58
N PRO A 41 10.17 4.50 -0.44
CA PRO A 41 9.05 5.43 -0.28
C PRO A 41 8.97 6.52 -1.36
N ARG A 42 10.12 6.93 -1.91
CA ARG A 42 10.18 7.92 -3.01
C ARG A 42 9.59 7.41 -4.33
N VAL A 43 9.67 6.09 -4.57
CA VAL A 43 9.06 5.45 -5.74
C VAL A 43 7.54 5.37 -5.55
N LEU A 44 7.09 5.06 -4.34
CA LEU A 44 5.66 5.02 -3.99
C LEU A 44 5.02 6.41 -4.10
N GLU A 45 5.67 7.45 -3.57
CA GLU A 45 5.24 8.84 -3.71
C GLU A 45 5.05 9.23 -5.18
N ALA A 46 6.00 8.87 -6.06
CA ALA A 46 5.91 9.14 -7.49
C ALA A 46 4.76 8.37 -8.18
N GLN A 47 4.40 7.19 -7.67
CA GLN A 47 3.26 6.39 -8.15
C GLN A 47 1.91 6.90 -7.64
N GLY A 48 1.89 7.79 -6.65
CA GLY A 48 0.67 8.29 -6.02
C GLY A 48 0.13 7.35 -4.93
N SER A 49 0.96 6.44 -4.41
CA SER A 49 0.68 5.69 -3.19
C SER A 49 1.40 6.34 -2.00
N VAL A 50 0.74 6.32 -0.85
CA VAL A 50 1.31 6.69 0.46
C VAL A 50 1.29 5.45 1.32
#